data_AF-A0A1H4X561-F1
#
_entry.id   AF-A0A1H4X561-F1
#
_cell.length_a   1.000
_cell.length_b   1.000
_cell.length_c   1.000
_cell.angle_alpha   90.00
_cell.angle_beta   90.00
_cell.angle_gamma   90.00
#
_symmetry.space_group_name_H-M   'P 1'
#
loop_
_entity.id
_entity.type
_entity.pdbx_description
1 polymer ?
#
loop_
_entity_poly.entity_id
_entity_poly.type
_entity_poly.pdbx_seq_one_letter_code
_entity_poly.pdbx_strand_id
1 'polypeptide(L)' 'MAKPNPTDLQKALKDANYPADRDSLVERAKDNGADRQLVDQLAHLKKGRFEGPDEVQKAVFKGK' A
#
# COMPACT_ATOMS: atom_id res chain seq x y z
N MET A 1 8.06 -6.77 -15.57
CA MET A 1 7.81 -6.21 -14.21
C MET A 1 6.82 -5.08 -14.38
N ALA A 2 5.59 -5.25 -13.87
CA ALA A 2 4.55 -4.24 -13.98
C ALA A 2 4.87 -3.07 -13.02
N LYS A 3 4.68 -1.84 -13.49
CA LYS A 3 4.80 -0.67 -12.61
C LYS A 3 3.64 -0.73 -11.61
N PRO A 4 3.88 -0.46 -10.31
CA PRO A 4 2.79 -0.38 -9.33
C PRO A 4 1.77 0.63 -9.86
N ASN A 5 0.49 0.23 -9.84
CA ASN A 5 -0.61 1.08 -10.28
C ASN A 5 -1.69 1.17 -9.18
N PRO A 6 -2.55 2.19 -9.21
CA PRO A 6 -3.54 2.42 -8.17
C PRO A 6 -4.50 1.23 -7.98
N THR A 7 -4.87 0.57 -9.06
CA THR A 7 -5.81 -0.57 -9.04
C THR A 7 -5.22 -1.77 -8.32
N ASP A 8 -3.95 -2.10 -8.57
CA ASP A 8 -3.24 -3.17 -7.88
C ASP A 8 -3.03 -2.82 -6.40
N LEU A 9 -2.79 -1.55 -6.06
CA LEU A 9 -2.77 -1.11 -4.66
C LEU A 9 -4.12 -1.33 -3.97
N GLN A 10 -5.22 -0.94 -4.61
CA GLN A 10 -6.55 -1.12 -4.04
C GLN A 10 -6.89 -2.60 -3.82
N LYS A 11 -6.50 -3.48 -4.75
CA LYS A 11 -6.63 -4.94 -4.57
C LYS A 11 -5.73 -5.47 -3.46
N ALA A 12 -4.49 -5.02 -3.41
CA ALA A 12 -3.51 -5.41 -2.40
C ALA A 12 -3.92 -4.99 -0.97
N LEU A 13 -4.67 -3.89 -0.85
CA LEU A 13 -5.15 -3.37 0.44
C LEU A 13 -6.63 -3.68 0.67
N LYS A 14 -7.23 -4.54 -0.16
CA LYS A 14 -8.59 -5.01 0.02
C LYS A 14 -8.68 -5.76 1.36
N ASP A 15 -9.77 -5.51 2.09
CA ASP A 15 -10.02 -6.08 3.42
C ASP A 15 -8.98 -5.70 4.48
N ALA A 16 -8.18 -4.64 4.24
CA ALA A 16 -7.35 -4.04 5.27
C ALA A 16 -8.23 -3.37 6.34
N ASN A 17 -7.95 -3.67 7.60
CA ASN A 17 -8.71 -3.14 8.72
C ASN A 17 -8.11 -1.80 9.15
N TYR A 18 -8.72 -0.70 8.69
CA TYR A 18 -8.26 0.65 9.02
C TYR A 18 -8.80 1.11 10.39
N PRO A 19 -8.03 1.93 11.13
CA PRO A 19 -6.71 2.46 10.80
C PRO A 19 -5.61 1.38 10.89
N ALA A 20 -4.71 1.39 9.91
CA ALA A 20 -3.64 0.40 9.77
C ALA A 20 -2.27 1.07 9.70
N ASP A 21 -1.27 0.41 10.29
CA ASP A 21 0.11 0.84 10.20
C ASP A 21 0.78 0.36 8.92
N ARG A 22 1.86 1.05 8.54
CA ARG A 22 2.65 0.75 7.33
C ARG A 22 3.02 -0.73 7.24
N ASP A 23 3.52 -1.30 8.34
CA ASP A 23 3.94 -2.71 8.38
C ASP A 23 2.75 -3.66 8.17
N SER A 24 1.60 -3.39 8.79
CA SER A 24 0.37 -4.18 8.54
C SER A 24 -0.11 -4.07 7.09
N LEU A 25 0.00 -2.89 6.47
CA LEU A 25 -0.33 -2.71 5.04
C LEU A 25 0.65 -3.46 4.14
N VAL A 26 1.95 -3.45 4.46
CA VAL A 26 3.00 -4.20 3.76
C VAL A 26 2.71 -5.71 3.82
N GLU A 27 2.36 -6.23 5.00
CA GLU A 27 1.97 -7.63 5.18
C GLU A 27 0.69 -7.95 4.42
N ARG A 28 -0.36 -7.13 4.56
CA ARG A 28 -1.64 -7.31 3.85
C ARG A 28 -1.46 -7.30 2.34
N ALA A 29 -0.62 -6.40 1.83
CA ALA A 29 -0.28 -6.33 0.42
C ALA A 29 0.45 -7.59 -0.04
N LYS A 30 1.46 -8.07 0.70
CA LYS A 30 2.14 -9.32 0.40
C LYS A 30 1.19 -10.52 0.39
N ASP A 31 0.31 -10.61 1.40
CA ASP A 31 -0.68 -11.70 1.52
C ASP A 31 -1.68 -11.69 0.35
N ASN A 32 -2.07 -10.50 -0.09
CA ASN A 32 -2.92 -10.30 -1.26
C ASN A 32 -2.18 -10.44 -2.62
N GLY A 33 -0.91 -10.86 -2.60
CA GLY A 33 -0.13 -11.11 -3.82
C GLY A 33 0.36 -9.84 -4.53
N ALA A 34 0.54 -8.74 -3.79
CA ALA A 34 1.07 -7.50 -4.33
C ALA A 34 2.47 -7.67 -4.92
N ASP A 35 2.74 -6.94 -5.99
CA ASP A 35 4.07 -6.84 -6.59
C ASP A 35 5.10 -6.34 -5.58
N ARG A 36 6.32 -6.89 -5.65
CA ARG A 36 7.42 -6.50 -4.75
C ARG A 36 7.71 -5.00 -4.79
N GLN A 37 7.58 -4.37 -5.96
CA GLN A 37 7.73 -2.91 -6.08
C GLN A 37 6.69 -2.15 -5.26
N LEU A 38 5.43 -2.59 -5.28
CA LEU A 38 4.35 -1.94 -4.54
C LEU A 38 4.59 -2.05 -3.03
N VAL A 39 4.97 -3.25 -2.58
CA VAL A 39 5.33 -3.53 -1.19
C VAL A 39 6.53 -2.71 -0.73
N ASP A 40 7.55 -2.57 -1.57
CA ASP A 40 8.72 -1.73 -1.28
C ASP A 40 8.35 -0.25 -1.14
N GLN A 41 7.49 0.27 -2.04
CA GLN A 41 7.02 1.65 -1.94
C GLN A 41 6.23 1.88 -0.64
N LEU A 42 5.39 0.93 -0.24
CA LEU A 42 4.67 0.97 1.04
C LEU A 42 5.65 0.99 2.23
N ALA A 43 6.67 0.14 2.22
CA ALA A 43 7.69 0.08 3.28
C ALA A 43 8.53 1.36 3.37
N HIS A 44 8.75 2.05 2.25
CA HIS A 44 9.46 3.33 2.18
C HIS A 44 8.62 4.56 2.53
N LEU A 45 7.32 4.41 2.82
CA LEU A 45 6.50 5.54 3.24
C LEU A 45 6.98 6.10 4.58
N LYS A 46 7.13 7.42 4.65
CA LYS A 46 7.43 8.15 5.89
C LYS A 46 6.25 8.15 6.87
N LYS A 47 5.03 7.97 6.36
CA LYS A 47 3.81 7.93 7.17
C LYS A 47 3.68 6.54 7.79
N GLY A 48 3.61 6.49 9.12
CA GLY A 48 3.52 5.24 9.87
C GLY A 48 2.11 4.67 9.95
N ARG A 49 1.07 5.52 9.86
CA ARG A 49 -0.33 5.14 10.08
C ARG A 49 -1.24 5.71 9.00
N PHE A 50 -2.21 4.93 8.56
CA PHE A 50 -3.13 5.28 7.49
C PHE A 50 -4.57 5.06 7.93
N GLU A 51 -5.44 5.98 7.54
CA GLU A 51 -6.86 5.96 7.92
C GLU A 51 -7.73 5.27 6.88
N GLY A 52 -7.21 5.08 5.67
CA GLY A 52 -7.94 4.45 4.58
C GLY A 52 -7.04 4.17 3.37
N PRO A 53 -7.55 3.38 2.41
CA PRO A 53 -6.80 3.02 1.21
C PRO A 53 -6.46 4.24 0.36
N ASP A 54 -7.31 5.27 0.33
CA ASP A 54 -7.06 6.53 -0.37
C ASP A 54 -5.82 7.27 0.14
N GLU A 55 -5.59 7.26 1.46
CA GLU A 55 -4.41 7.89 2.06
C GLU A 55 -3.13 7.15 1.68
N VAL A 56 -3.19 5.81 1.63
CA VAL A 56 -2.07 5.00 1.17
C VAL A 56 -1.79 5.25 -0.30
N GLN A 57 -2.83 5.29 -1.14
CA GLN A 57 -2.70 5.58 -2.55
C GLN A 57 -2.08 6.96 -2.78
N LYS A 58 -2.52 7.99 -2.05
CA LYS A 58 -1.87 9.30 -2.09
C LYS A 58 -0.41 9.21 -1.65
N ALA A 59 -0.10 8.51 -0.57
CA ALA A 59 1.27 8.41 -0.08
C ALA A 59 2.22 7.71 -1.07
N VAL A 60 1.75 6.69 -1.77
CA VAL A 60 2.53 5.93 -2.78
C VAL A 60 2.63 6.69 -4.11
N PHE A 61 1.53 7.30 -4.58
CA PHE A 61 1.45 7.85 -5.94
C PHE A 61 1.56 9.38 -6.04
N LYS A 62 1.32 10.15 -4.96
CA LYS A 62 1.37 11.63 -4.96
C LYS A 62 2.81 12.19 -4.88
N GLY A 63 3.83 11.33 -4.90
CA GLY A 63 5.25 11.72 -4.91
C GLY A 63 5.82 12.00 -6.30
N LYS A 64 4.99 12.35 -7.29
CA LYS A 64 5.42 12.75 -8.64
C LYS A 64 4.88 14.12 -9.01
#